data_AF-A0A2J7Q1Z1-F1
#
_entry.id   AF-A0A2J7Q1Z1-F1
#
_cell.length_a   1.000
_cell.length_b   1.000
_cell.length_c   1.000
_cell.angle_alpha   90.00
_cell.angle_beta   90.00
_cell.angle_gamma   90.00
#
_symmetry.space_group_name_H-M   'P 1'
#
loop_
_entity.id
_entity.type
_entity.pdbx_description
1 polymer ?
#
loop_
_entity_poly.entity_id
_entity_poly.type
_entity_poly.pdbx_seq_one_letter_code
_entity_poly.pdbx_strand_id
1 'polypeptide(L)'
;MLLQEGGFSAITANIIVRYITITRKPLRLLKAYQYIPSQFDIPQSFLSYLNEPPPPFNPISGDALDDKSFVDIQVAVLRHYLCWRLEMQSAELDVLMKTYSRLKNRSFRLVEESLKILEEKIGFSKEKIRRHGYLMHTHPGNTLDTLNRIKTIGGESIITVFHRYPKVIASATDTLIKTAQYLHDFGIPDAAIQKCPELFTLGSDTVFQRLTVLQSVPEFSGLAKNPRVLRLVHYQRKAYSRLSFLQQLKMKCASLHILSSPQAHFDRYVREGSDRTRGVDMTKFLSLELDASEVKIRKLLARHPYWCHVPLVTVRDTLDFLLNRGFTKCHILFNIHALLYSRNQLKKELDSLSSCCELNMCFPALKETATVEAEHQRKIDYLPPERRLALCLYFIERNFYFTGDGIWADSIVSGLAPASDT
;
A
#
# COMPACT_ATOMS: atom_id res chain seq x y z
N MET A 1 -8.03 -26.88 25.16
CA MET A 1 -6.82 -26.38 25.85
C MET A 1 -7.18 -25.67 27.14
N LEU A 2 -7.77 -24.47 27.13
CA LEU A 2 -8.00 -23.73 28.38
C LEU A 2 -8.82 -24.49 29.44
N LEU A 3 -9.95 -25.12 29.06
CA LEU A 3 -10.75 -25.93 30.00
C LEU A 3 -9.95 -27.13 30.54
N GLN A 4 -9.09 -27.72 29.73
CA GLN A 4 -8.22 -28.82 30.16
C GLN A 4 -7.17 -28.33 31.16
N GLU A 5 -6.59 -27.14 30.93
CA GLU A 5 -5.65 -26.50 31.85
C GLU A 5 -6.32 -26.17 33.20
N GLY A 6 -7.61 -25.86 33.17
CA GLY A 6 -8.44 -25.62 34.34
C GLY A 6 -9.00 -26.87 35.03
N GLY A 7 -8.62 -28.09 34.61
CA GLY A 7 -9.00 -29.34 35.28
C GLY A 7 -10.32 -29.97 34.87
N PHE A 8 -10.92 -29.56 33.75
CA PHE A 8 -12.16 -30.19 33.26
C PHE A 8 -11.86 -31.60 32.72
N SER A 9 -12.51 -32.61 33.30
CA SER A 9 -12.22 -34.03 33.07
C SER A 9 -12.88 -34.61 31.79
N ALA A 10 -14.08 -34.16 31.43
CA ALA A 10 -14.84 -34.66 30.26
C ALA A 10 -15.42 -33.50 29.42
N ILE A 11 -14.57 -32.90 28.58
CA ILE A 11 -14.97 -31.74 27.75
C ILE A 11 -15.86 -32.23 26.59
N THR A 12 -17.18 -32.08 26.74
CA THR A 12 -18.17 -32.39 25.70
C THR A 12 -18.53 -31.16 24.85
N ALA A 13 -19.13 -31.37 23.67
CA ALA A 13 -19.60 -30.28 22.81
C ALA A 13 -20.58 -29.32 23.54
N ASN A 14 -21.43 -29.85 24.44
CA ASN A 14 -22.35 -29.03 25.23
C ASN A 14 -21.61 -28.08 26.19
N ILE A 15 -20.49 -28.53 26.79
CA ILE A 15 -19.65 -27.67 27.64
C ILE A 15 -19.01 -26.55 26.83
N ILE A 16 -18.59 -26.84 25.60
CA ILE A 16 -18.00 -25.84 24.70
C ILE A 16 -19.06 -24.80 24.31
N VAL A 17 -20.26 -25.21 23.92
CA VAL A 17 -21.37 -24.31 23.56
C VAL A 17 -21.77 -23.43 24.75
N ARG A 18 -21.81 -24.01 25.96
CA ARG A 18 -22.18 -23.30 27.20
C ARG A 18 -20.97 -22.72 27.95
N TYR A 19 -19.81 -22.58 27.30
CA TYR A 19 -18.55 -22.18 27.93
C TYR A 19 -18.69 -20.94 28.82
N ILE A 20 -19.29 -19.87 28.29
CA ILE A 20 -19.45 -18.60 29.02
C ILE A 20 -20.33 -18.79 30.26
N THR A 21 -21.40 -19.57 30.14
CA THR A 21 -22.35 -19.82 31.23
C THR A 21 -21.74 -20.70 32.31
N ILE A 22 -20.93 -21.70 31.93
CA ILE A 22 -20.31 -22.64 32.86
C ILE A 22 -19.16 -21.97 33.61
N THR A 23 -18.26 -21.28 32.90
CA THR A 23 -17.05 -20.68 33.51
C THR A 23 -17.35 -19.50 34.44
N ARG A 24 -18.52 -18.87 34.32
CA ARG A 24 -18.98 -17.84 35.27
C ARG A 24 -19.53 -18.41 36.58
N LYS A 25 -19.72 -19.73 36.69
CA LYS A 25 -20.20 -20.34 37.93
C LYS A 25 -19.09 -20.38 39.00
N PRO A 26 -19.45 -20.27 40.29
CA PRO A 26 -18.56 -20.53 41.41
C PRO A 26 -17.93 -21.93 41.33
N LEU A 27 -16.68 -22.05 41.78
CA LEU A 27 -15.94 -23.29 41.77
C LEU A 27 -16.64 -24.41 42.56
N ARG A 28 -17.29 -24.10 43.69
CA ARG A 28 -18.11 -25.06 44.45
C ARG A 28 -19.15 -25.77 43.59
N LEU A 29 -19.79 -25.05 42.67
CA LEU A 29 -20.80 -25.65 41.77
C LEU A 29 -20.12 -26.51 40.71
N LEU A 30 -18.98 -26.07 40.18
CA LEU A 30 -18.24 -26.85 39.18
C LEU A 30 -17.75 -28.19 39.75
N LYS A 31 -17.30 -28.19 41.01
CA LYS A 31 -16.96 -29.41 41.75
C LYS A 31 -18.18 -30.28 42.06
N ALA A 32 -19.27 -29.68 42.54
CA ALA A 32 -20.51 -30.41 42.87
C ALA A 32 -21.15 -31.09 41.65
N TYR A 33 -21.15 -30.43 40.48
CA TYR A 33 -21.62 -31.01 39.23
C TYR A 33 -20.59 -31.90 38.53
N GLN A 34 -19.47 -32.22 39.18
CA GLN A 34 -18.39 -33.08 38.67
C GLN A 34 -17.76 -32.61 37.34
N TYR A 35 -17.86 -31.31 37.03
CA TYR A 35 -17.12 -30.74 35.89
C TYR A 35 -15.61 -30.72 36.16
N ILE A 36 -15.22 -30.53 37.43
CA ILE A 36 -13.84 -30.49 37.92
C ILE A 36 -13.76 -31.42 39.15
N PRO A 37 -12.68 -32.20 39.33
CA PRO A 37 -12.51 -33.04 40.51
C PRO A 37 -12.49 -32.22 41.81
N SER A 38 -13.07 -32.76 42.90
CA SER A 38 -13.27 -32.03 44.16
C SER A 38 -11.98 -31.53 44.81
N GLN A 39 -10.89 -32.31 44.69
CA GLN A 39 -9.57 -32.02 45.26
C GLN A 39 -8.62 -31.29 44.28
N PHE A 40 -9.14 -30.79 43.16
CA PHE A 40 -8.31 -30.19 42.12
C PHE A 40 -7.91 -28.74 42.45
N ASP A 41 -6.62 -28.46 42.50
CA ASP A 41 -6.06 -27.12 42.65
C ASP A 41 -5.94 -26.44 41.26
N ILE A 42 -6.91 -25.59 40.97
CA ILE A 42 -6.99 -24.88 39.68
C ILE A 42 -5.83 -23.89 39.50
N PRO A 43 -5.53 -22.98 40.46
CA PRO A 43 -4.38 -22.08 40.34
C PRO A 43 -3.06 -22.81 40.03
N GLN A 44 -2.74 -23.86 40.79
CA GLN A 44 -1.50 -24.61 40.57
C GLN A 44 -1.50 -25.34 39.23
N SER A 45 -2.65 -25.89 38.82
CA SER A 45 -2.78 -26.53 37.51
C SER A 45 -2.44 -25.56 36.38
N PHE A 46 -2.97 -24.32 36.38
CA PHE A 46 -2.62 -23.34 35.36
C PHE A 46 -1.12 -23.03 35.32
N LEU A 47 -0.49 -22.88 36.49
CA LEU A 47 0.94 -22.59 36.58
C LEU A 47 1.81 -23.77 36.14
N SER A 48 1.36 -25.01 36.35
CA SER A 48 2.09 -26.23 35.96
C SER A 48 2.31 -26.36 34.45
N TYR A 49 1.53 -25.64 33.64
CA TYR A 49 1.65 -25.64 32.18
C TYR A 49 2.57 -24.54 31.63
N LEU A 50 3.16 -23.73 32.49
CA LEU A 50 4.15 -22.73 32.13
C LEU A 50 5.55 -23.36 32.23
N ASN A 51 6.45 -23.02 31.29
CA ASN A 51 7.83 -23.50 31.36
C ASN A 51 8.58 -22.87 32.55
N GLU A 52 8.30 -21.59 32.80
CA GLU A 52 8.85 -20.82 33.90
C GLU A 52 7.70 -20.30 34.77
N PRO A 53 7.38 -20.97 35.89
CA PRO A 53 6.29 -20.54 36.75
C PRO A 53 6.69 -19.25 37.52
N PRO A 54 5.75 -18.31 37.70
CA PRO A 54 5.98 -17.13 38.51
C PRO A 54 6.12 -17.51 40.01
N PRO A 55 6.67 -16.59 40.84
CA PRO A 55 6.76 -16.79 42.28
C PRO A 55 5.42 -17.16 42.92
N PRO A 56 5.44 -17.89 44.06
CA PRO A 56 4.23 -18.31 44.75
C PRO A 56 3.26 -17.16 44.95
N PHE A 57 2.01 -17.40 44.61
CA PHE A 57 0.95 -16.40 44.64
C PHE A 57 -0.32 -17.01 45.20
N ASN A 58 -0.92 -16.29 46.14
CA ASN A 58 -2.27 -16.56 46.60
C ASN A 58 -3.21 -15.70 45.76
N PRO A 59 -3.96 -16.30 44.80
CA PRO A 59 -4.79 -15.53 43.88
C PRO A 59 -5.91 -14.73 44.53
N ILE A 60 -6.24 -15.03 45.79
CA ILE A 60 -7.38 -14.45 46.49
C ILE A 60 -6.98 -14.19 47.95
N SER A 61 -6.90 -12.91 48.31
CA SER A 61 -6.75 -12.46 49.69
C SER A 61 -8.14 -12.43 50.34
N GLY A 62 -8.41 -13.28 51.33
CA GLY A 62 -9.52 -13.11 52.29
C GLY A 62 -10.83 -13.87 52.07
N ASP A 63 -11.16 -14.35 50.86
CA ASP A 63 -12.39 -15.12 50.59
C ASP A 63 -12.10 -16.61 50.33
N ALA A 64 -13.04 -17.50 50.64
CA ALA A 64 -12.96 -18.91 50.25
C ALA A 64 -12.87 -19.04 48.72
N LEU A 65 -11.77 -19.62 48.22
CA LEU A 65 -11.48 -19.83 46.79
C LEU A 65 -12.67 -20.48 46.04
N ASP A 66 -13.44 -21.31 46.73
CA ASP A 66 -14.57 -22.05 46.19
C ASP A 66 -15.81 -21.19 45.84
N ASP A 67 -15.94 -19.98 46.38
CA ASP A 67 -17.05 -19.07 46.09
C ASP A 67 -16.82 -18.19 44.85
N LYS A 68 -15.60 -18.13 44.36
CA LYS A 68 -15.21 -17.31 43.21
C LYS A 68 -15.47 -18.06 41.91
N SER A 69 -15.75 -17.31 40.83
CA SER A 69 -15.98 -17.93 39.53
C SER A 69 -14.68 -18.46 38.93
N PHE A 70 -14.79 -19.49 38.07
CA PHE A 70 -13.62 -20.02 37.36
C PHE A 70 -12.90 -18.94 36.55
N VAL A 71 -13.64 -18.04 35.89
CA VAL A 71 -13.05 -16.92 35.13
C VAL A 71 -12.27 -15.98 36.04
N ASP A 72 -12.77 -15.68 37.24
CA ASP A 72 -12.08 -14.75 38.16
C ASP A 72 -10.74 -15.34 38.62
N ILE A 73 -10.73 -16.63 38.98
CA ILE A 73 -9.50 -17.35 39.35
C ILE A 73 -8.53 -17.36 38.17
N GLN A 74 -9.01 -17.73 36.98
CA GLN A 74 -8.20 -17.78 35.77
C GLN A 74 -7.59 -16.42 35.43
N VAL A 75 -8.38 -15.34 35.49
CA VAL A 75 -7.92 -13.97 35.24
C VAL A 75 -6.90 -13.55 36.29
N ALA A 76 -7.10 -13.86 37.57
CA ALA A 76 -6.15 -13.54 38.62
C ALA A 76 -4.79 -14.21 38.39
N VAL A 77 -4.79 -15.51 38.06
CA VAL A 77 -3.56 -16.27 37.76
C VAL A 77 -2.87 -15.76 36.51
N LEU A 78 -3.64 -15.48 35.43
CA LEU A 78 -3.09 -14.92 34.20
C LEU A 78 -2.47 -13.55 34.42
N ARG A 79 -3.09 -12.72 35.28
CA ARG A 79 -2.56 -11.40 35.63
C ARG A 79 -1.24 -11.50 36.37
N HIS A 80 -1.18 -12.34 37.39
CA HIS A 80 0.06 -12.57 38.14
C HIS A 80 1.19 -13.02 37.24
N TYR A 81 0.92 -14.01 36.39
CA TYR A 81 1.89 -14.51 35.42
C TYR A 81 2.36 -13.42 34.44
N LEU A 82 1.45 -12.65 33.83
CA LEU A 82 1.85 -11.61 32.86
C LEU A 82 2.61 -10.44 33.52
N CYS A 83 2.21 -10.01 34.72
CA CYS A 83 2.93 -9.00 35.50
C CYS A 83 4.37 -9.43 35.75
N TRP A 84 4.57 -10.67 36.19
CA TRP A 84 5.89 -11.22 36.44
C TRP A 84 6.69 -11.43 35.13
N ARG A 85 6.10 -12.11 34.14
CA ARG A 85 6.79 -12.53 32.92
C ARG A 85 7.24 -11.35 32.04
N LEU A 86 6.44 -10.29 31.99
CA LEU A 86 6.70 -9.09 31.18
C LEU A 86 7.21 -7.89 32.00
N GLU A 87 7.42 -8.06 33.31
CA GLU A 87 7.87 -7.00 34.22
C GLU A 87 6.99 -5.74 34.12
N MET A 88 5.67 -5.94 34.16
CA MET A 88 4.68 -4.88 33.99
C MET A 88 3.93 -4.59 35.28
N GLN A 89 3.53 -3.32 35.45
CA GLN A 89 2.72 -2.90 36.58
C GLN A 89 1.26 -3.34 36.39
N SER A 90 0.55 -3.57 37.50
CA SER A 90 -0.86 -4.01 37.47
C SER A 90 -1.77 -3.05 36.69
N ALA A 91 -1.56 -1.74 36.86
CA ALA A 91 -2.32 -0.70 36.16
C ALA A 91 -2.09 -0.71 34.63
N GLU A 92 -0.86 -0.99 34.17
CA GLU A 92 -0.56 -1.13 32.74
C GLU A 92 -1.27 -2.34 32.14
N LEU A 93 -1.27 -3.45 32.89
CA LEU A 93 -1.94 -4.67 32.49
C LEU A 93 -3.48 -4.49 32.44
N ASP A 94 -4.07 -3.70 33.31
CA ASP A 94 -5.50 -3.37 33.26
C ASP A 94 -5.91 -2.71 31.94
N VAL A 95 -5.12 -1.73 31.48
CA VAL A 95 -5.33 -1.07 30.19
C VAL A 95 -5.20 -2.07 29.05
N LEU A 96 -4.18 -2.94 29.11
CA LEU A 96 -3.94 -3.96 28.10
C LEU A 96 -5.09 -4.97 28.03
N MET A 97 -5.51 -5.53 29.17
CA MET A 97 -6.61 -6.50 29.23
C MET A 97 -7.96 -5.88 28.86
N LYS A 98 -8.17 -4.59 29.10
CA LYS A 98 -9.36 -3.86 28.62
C LYS A 98 -9.35 -3.73 27.10
N THR A 99 -8.20 -3.35 26.53
CA THR A 99 -8.01 -3.23 25.07
C THR A 99 -8.14 -4.58 24.37
N TYR A 100 -7.60 -5.63 24.99
CA TYR A 100 -7.50 -6.98 24.46
C TYR A 100 -8.29 -7.96 25.33
N SER A 101 -9.59 -7.71 25.47
CA SER A 101 -10.49 -8.42 26.40
C SER A 101 -10.63 -9.93 26.16
N ARG A 102 -10.23 -10.41 24.97
CA ARG A 102 -10.22 -11.84 24.64
C ARG A 102 -9.03 -12.59 25.25
N LEU A 103 -8.06 -11.90 25.84
CA LEU A 103 -6.83 -12.52 26.36
C LEU A 103 -7.14 -13.46 27.53
N LYS A 104 -8.15 -13.10 28.33
CA LYS A 104 -8.71 -13.96 29.38
C LYS A 104 -9.29 -15.29 28.90
N ASN A 105 -9.50 -15.50 27.60
CA ASN A 105 -9.99 -16.77 27.07
C ASN A 105 -8.87 -17.57 26.38
N ARG A 106 -7.62 -17.10 26.43
CA ARG A 106 -6.46 -17.82 25.90
C ARG A 106 -5.97 -18.84 26.93
N SER A 107 -5.43 -19.93 26.41
CA SER A 107 -4.75 -20.95 27.20
C SER A 107 -3.36 -20.43 27.61
N PHE A 108 -2.92 -20.80 28.80
CA PHE A 108 -1.63 -20.38 29.36
C PHE A 108 -0.48 -20.91 28.51
N ARG A 109 -0.58 -22.15 28.02
CA ARG A 109 0.42 -22.75 27.11
C ARG A 109 0.61 -21.92 25.85
N LEU A 110 -0.50 -21.52 25.21
CA LEU A 110 -0.43 -20.76 23.96
C LEU A 110 0.15 -19.36 24.18
N VAL A 111 -0.16 -18.72 25.31
CA VAL A 111 0.41 -17.41 25.67
C VAL A 111 1.91 -17.54 25.91
N GLU A 112 2.32 -18.47 26.77
CA GLU A 112 3.74 -18.76 27.08
C GLU A 112 4.55 -19.08 25.82
N GLU A 113 4.05 -19.99 24.97
CA GLU A 113 4.72 -20.37 23.73
C GLU A 113 4.84 -19.19 22.76
N SER A 114 3.80 -18.36 22.65
CA SER A 114 3.85 -17.15 21.83
C SER A 114 4.87 -16.15 22.34
N LEU A 115 4.93 -15.92 23.65
CA LEU A 115 5.92 -15.03 24.28
C LEU A 115 7.34 -15.54 24.04
N LYS A 116 7.56 -16.86 24.21
CA LYS A 116 8.86 -17.50 23.95
C LYS A 116 9.32 -17.31 22.50
N ILE A 117 8.44 -17.52 21.52
CA ILE A 117 8.77 -17.31 20.11
C ILE A 117 9.11 -15.84 19.83
N LEU A 118 8.34 -14.90 20.38
CA LEU A 118 8.58 -13.47 20.21
C LEU A 118 9.96 -13.06 20.76
N GLU A 119 10.35 -13.58 21.92
CA GLU A 119 11.63 -13.24 22.55
C GLU A 119 12.81 -14.00 21.92
N GLU A 120 12.76 -15.33 21.85
CA GLU A 120 13.91 -16.16 21.47
C GLU A 120 14.12 -16.25 19.97
N LYS A 121 13.03 -16.35 19.18
CA LYS A 121 13.13 -16.57 17.73
C LYS A 121 13.09 -15.27 16.95
N ILE A 122 12.30 -14.30 17.41
CA ILE A 122 12.16 -13.01 16.74
C ILE A 122 13.11 -11.97 17.35
N GLY A 123 13.40 -12.03 18.66
CA GLY A 123 14.30 -11.08 19.32
C GLY A 123 13.60 -9.83 19.86
N PHE A 124 12.31 -9.92 20.21
CA PHE A 124 11.60 -8.80 20.82
C PHE A 124 11.97 -8.64 22.29
N SER A 125 12.18 -7.40 22.72
CA SER A 125 12.28 -7.08 24.15
C SER A 125 10.90 -7.18 24.81
N LYS A 126 10.88 -7.44 26.12
CA LYS A 126 9.66 -7.40 26.95
C LYS A 126 8.90 -6.09 26.77
N GLU A 127 9.62 -4.97 26.72
CA GLU A 127 9.04 -3.65 26.43
C GLU A 127 8.32 -3.59 25.07
N LYS A 128 8.94 -4.12 24.02
CA LYS A 128 8.32 -4.13 22.69
C LYS A 128 7.05 -4.99 22.66
N ILE A 129 7.05 -6.12 23.37
CA ILE A 129 5.88 -6.98 23.52
C ILE A 129 4.76 -6.24 24.28
N ARG A 130 5.07 -5.55 25.39
CA ARG A 130 4.12 -4.73 26.15
C ARG A 130 3.44 -3.67 25.27
N ARG A 131 4.22 -2.93 24.48
CA ARG A 131 3.69 -1.91 23.54
C ARG A 131 2.78 -2.52 22.46
N HIS A 132 3.01 -3.78 22.10
CA HIS A 132 2.26 -4.50 21.06
C HIS A 132 1.46 -5.66 21.67
N GLY A 133 0.66 -5.40 22.70
CA GLY A 133 -0.06 -6.43 23.46
C GLY A 133 -0.94 -7.38 22.64
N TYR A 134 -1.38 -6.97 21.44
CA TYR A 134 -2.09 -7.86 20.52
C TYR A 134 -1.27 -9.08 20.07
N LEU A 135 0.06 -9.04 20.19
CA LEU A 135 0.94 -10.16 19.81
C LEU A 135 0.73 -11.38 20.71
N MET A 136 0.28 -11.19 21.94
CA MET A 136 -0.11 -12.30 22.83
C MET A 136 -1.33 -13.08 22.32
N HIS A 137 -2.04 -12.55 21.31
CA HIS A 137 -3.10 -13.26 20.61
C HIS A 137 -2.63 -14.02 19.38
N THR A 138 -1.37 -13.93 18.99
CA THR A 138 -0.88 -14.68 17.83
C THR A 138 -0.92 -16.18 18.13
N HIS A 139 -1.03 -17.00 17.08
CA HIS A 139 -0.95 -18.45 17.24
C HIS A 139 0.52 -18.86 17.09
N PRO A 140 1.13 -19.53 18.08
CA PRO A 140 2.56 -19.84 18.06
C PRO A 140 2.93 -20.67 16.82
N GLY A 141 2.11 -21.65 16.47
CA GLY A 141 2.30 -22.47 15.27
C GLY A 141 2.28 -21.67 13.95
N ASN A 142 1.45 -20.62 13.83
CA ASN A 142 1.43 -19.79 12.60
C ASN A 142 2.68 -18.90 12.52
N THR A 143 3.12 -18.37 13.66
CA THR A 143 4.36 -17.57 13.73
C THR A 143 5.57 -18.43 13.37
N LEU A 144 5.67 -19.65 13.91
CA LEU A 144 6.72 -20.60 13.56
C LEU A 144 6.68 -21.02 12.09
N ASP A 145 5.49 -21.36 11.58
CA ASP A 145 5.31 -21.70 10.17
C ASP A 145 5.78 -20.56 9.25
N THR A 146 5.46 -19.33 9.62
CA THR A 146 5.93 -18.12 8.91
C THR A 146 7.45 -18.02 8.92
N LEU A 147 8.09 -18.17 10.08
CA LEU A 147 9.55 -18.11 10.21
C LEU A 147 10.26 -19.25 9.45
N ASN A 148 9.60 -20.40 9.33
CA ASN A 148 10.15 -21.57 8.63
C ASN A 148 10.04 -21.42 7.11
N ARG A 149 8.84 -21.06 6.61
CA ARG A 149 8.53 -21.02 5.17
C ARG A 149 8.91 -19.71 4.49
N ILE A 150 8.88 -18.59 5.22
CA ILE A 150 9.14 -17.26 4.66
C ILE A 150 10.43 -16.71 5.27
N LYS A 151 11.52 -16.73 4.52
CA LYS A 151 12.80 -16.13 4.96
C LYS A 151 12.88 -14.65 4.65
N THR A 152 12.36 -14.25 3.50
CA THR A 152 12.39 -12.87 3.03
C THR A 152 11.04 -12.43 2.47
N ILE A 153 10.73 -11.14 2.62
CA ILE A 153 9.60 -10.46 1.98
C ILE A 153 10.14 -9.19 1.35
N GLY A 154 9.94 -9.02 0.04
CA GLY A 154 10.46 -7.86 -0.70
C GLY A 154 11.98 -7.73 -0.57
N GLY A 155 12.72 -8.83 -0.62
CA GLY A 155 14.18 -8.85 -0.46
C GLY A 155 14.71 -8.58 0.96
N GLU A 156 13.85 -8.33 1.95
CA GLU A 156 14.23 -8.08 3.34
C GLU A 156 13.89 -9.28 4.23
N SER A 157 14.73 -9.57 5.25
CA SER A 157 14.46 -10.64 6.21
C SER A 157 13.12 -10.45 6.91
N ILE A 158 12.34 -11.53 7.04
CA ILE A 158 11.04 -11.51 7.73
C ILE A 158 11.14 -11.00 9.16
N ILE A 159 12.26 -11.28 9.84
CA ILE A 159 12.50 -10.82 11.22
C ILE A 159 12.65 -9.30 11.23
N THR A 160 13.37 -8.73 10.28
CA THR A 160 13.51 -7.27 10.16
C THR A 160 12.16 -6.61 9.87
N VAL A 161 11.34 -7.23 9.01
CA VAL A 161 9.96 -6.78 8.75
C VAL A 161 9.12 -6.83 10.02
N PHE A 162 9.19 -7.90 10.81
CA PHE A 162 8.51 -8.01 12.11
C PHE A 162 8.97 -6.93 13.08
N HIS A 163 10.27 -6.60 13.11
CA HIS A 163 10.77 -5.54 13.96
C HIS A 163 10.23 -4.16 13.54
N ARG A 164 10.16 -3.88 12.24
CA ARG A 164 9.64 -2.60 11.72
C ARG A 164 8.12 -2.50 11.87
N TYR A 165 7.41 -3.60 11.63
CA TYR A 165 5.95 -3.65 11.64
C TYR A 165 5.43 -4.97 12.27
N PRO A 166 5.36 -5.05 13.61
CA PRO A 166 5.00 -6.29 14.31
C PRO A 166 3.62 -6.84 13.97
N LYS A 167 2.72 -6.01 13.44
CA LYS A 167 1.35 -6.42 13.08
C LYS A 167 1.32 -7.45 11.96
N VAL A 168 2.38 -7.58 11.14
CA VAL A 168 2.48 -8.64 10.12
C VAL A 168 2.39 -10.03 10.75
N ILE A 169 2.95 -10.22 11.96
CA ILE A 169 2.97 -11.51 12.68
C ILE A 169 1.56 -12.10 12.87
N ALA A 170 0.55 -11.24 13.01
CA ALA A 170 -0.84 -11.67 13.20
C ALA A 170 -1.50 -12.22 11.93
N SER A 171 -0.83 -12.14 10.77
CA SER A 171 -1.36 -12.58 9.48
C SER A 171 -1.04 -14.05 9.24
N ALA A 172 -1.95 -14.76 8.56
CA ALA A 172 -1.73 -16.17 8.24
C ALA A 172 -0.57 -16.34 7.26
N THR A 173 0.25 -17.39 7.45
CA THR A 173 1.43 -17.65 6.60
C THR A 173 1.07 -17.76 5.12
N ASP A 174 0.00 -18.49 4.78
CA ASP A 174 -0.44 -18.64 3.40
C ASP A 174 -0.92 -17.31 2.78
N THR A 175 -1.52 -16.44 3.59
CA THR A 175 -1.92 -15.09 3.16
C THR A 175 -0.69 -14.25 2.82
N LEU A 176 0.37 -14.33 3.61
CA LEU A 176 1.63 -13.62 3.35
C LEU A 176 2.27 -14.11 2.04
N ILE A 177 2.35 -15.42 1.84
CA ILE A 177 2.92 -16.04 0.63
C ILE A 177 2.14 -15.61 -0.61
N LYS A 178 0.81 -15.77 -0.59
CA LYS A 178 -0.05 -15.37 -1.72
C LYS A 178 0.05 -13.87 -2.01
N THR A 179 0.10 -13.04 -0.97
CA THR A 179 0.25 -11.58 -1.14
C THR A 179 1.58 -11.23 -1.79
N ALA A 180 2.68 -11.86 -1.38
CA ALA A 180 3.99 -11.67 -1.98
C ALA A 180 4.02 -12.11 -3.45
N GLN A 181 3.39 -13.25 -3.77
CA GLN A 181 3.22 -13.73 -5.14
C GLN A 181 2.46 -12.71 -6.00
N TYR A 182 1.29 -12.23 -5.55
CA TYR A 182 0.54 -11.21 -6.28
C TYR A 182 1.34 -9.93 -6.51
N LEU A 183 2.14 -9.47 -5.54
CA LEU A 183 2.97 -8.29 -5.75
C LEU A 183 4.04 -8.52 -6.84
N HIS A 184 4.64 -9.70 -6.84
CA HIS A 184 5.60 -10.09 -7.86
C HIS A 184 4.95 -10.21 -9.26
N ASP A 185 3.79 -10.88 -9.35
CA ASP A 185 3.06 -11.08 -10.61
C ASP A 185 2.60 -9.76 -11.24
N PHE A 186 2.28 -8.77 -10.41
CA PHE A 186 1.93 -7.41 -10.84
C PHE A 186 3.16 -6.53 -11.13
N GLY A 187 4.38 -7.08 -11.06
CA GLY A 187 5.63 -6.38 -11.38
C GLY A 187 6.03 -5.30 -10.37
N ILE A 188 5.62 -5.45 -9.10
CA ILE A 188 5.96 -4.50 -8.04
C ILE A 188 7.40 -4.78 -7.57
N PRO A 189 8.30 -3.76 -7.58
CA PRO A 189 9.68 -3.96 -7.15
C PRO A 189 9.80 -4.14 -5.64
N ASP A 190 10.74 -4.95 -5.20
CA ASP A 190 11.04 -5.21 -3.77
C ASP A 190 11.21 -3.94 -2.93
N ALA A 191 11.91 -2.93 -3.48
CA ALA A 191 12.10 -1.64 -2.82
C ALA A 191 10.78 -0.88 -2.55
N ALA A 192 9.70 -1.18 -3.29
CA ALA A 192 8.37 -0.68 -2.99
C ALA A 192 7.71 -1.46 -1.84
N ILE A 193 7.83 -2.78 -1.87
CA ILE A 193 7.27 -3.69 -0.87
C ILE A 193 7.84 -3.36 0.52
N GLN A 194 9.15 -3.15 0.61
CA GLN A 194 9.84 -2.76 1.86
C GLN A 194 9.30 -1.48 2.51
N LYS A 195 8.77 -0.55 1.70
CA LYS A 195 8.21 0.73 2.15
C LYS A 195 6.75 0.65 2.57
N CYS A 196 6.08 -0.50 2.35
CA CYS A 196 4.67 -0.68 2.68
C CYS A 196 4.38 -2.07 3.31
N PRO A 197 4.99 -2.40 4.45
CA PRO A 197 4.72 -3.67 5.14
C PRO A 197 3.27 -3.79 5.64
N GLU A 198 2.54 -2.67 5.77
CA GLU A 198 1.14 -2.65 6.21
C GLU A 198 0.22 -3.41 5.26
N LEU A 199 0.62 -3.56 3.99
CA LEU A 199 -0.14 -4.28 2.99
C LEU A 199 -0.35 -5.76 3.38
N PHE A 200 0.63 -6.37 4.05
CA PHE A 200 0.58 -7.76 4.50
C PHE A 200 -0.41 -8.02 5.62
N THR A 201 -1.02 -6.97 6.20
CA THR A 201 -2.11 -7.11 7.19
C THR A 201 -3.49 -7.21 6.56
N LEU A 202 -3.60 -7.08 5.24
CA LEU A 202 -4.83 -7.28 4.49
C LEU A 202 -4.96 -8.75 4.07
N GLY A 203 -6.19 -9.18 3.77
CA GLY A 203 -6.41 -10.47 3.11
C GLY A 203 -5.80 -10.48 1.71
N SER A 204 -5.23 -11.61 1.29
CA SER A 204 -4.57 -11.75 -0.02
C SER A 204 -5.54 -11.47 -1.16
N ASP A 205 -6.77 -11.96 -1.08
CA ASP A 205 -7.81 -11.70 -2.09
C ASP A 205 -8.16 -10.22 -2.17
N THR A 206 -8.16 -9.52 -1.03
CA THR A 206 -8.34 -8.06 -1.00
C THR A 206 -7.18 -7.37 -1.72
N VAL A 207 -5.94 -7.76 -1.47
CA VAL A 207 -4.78 -7.16 -2.17
C VAL A 207 -4.89 -7.38 -3.68
N PHE A 208 -5.20 -8.61 -4.12
CA PHE A 208 -5.37 -8.96 -5.51
C PHE A 208 -6.46 -8.13 -6.21
N GLN A 209 -7.66 -8.07 -5.61
CA GLN A 209 -8.77 -7.27 -6.14
C GLN A 209 -8.38 -5.79 -6.26
N ARG A 210 -7.71 -5.25 -5.24
CA ARG A 210 -7.30 -3.85 -5.23
C ARG A 210 -6.22 -3.52 -6.25
N LEU A 211 -5.27 -4.43 -6.47
CA LEU A 211 -4.26 -4.31 -7.53
C LEU A 211 -4.92 -4.34 -8.92
N THR A 212 -5.86 -5.26 -9.14
CA THR A 212 -6.61 -5.39 -10.40
C THR A 212 -7.39 -4.10 -10.71
N VAL A 213 -8.14 -3.59 -9.73
CA VAL A 213 -8.89 -2.32 -9.89
C VAL A 213 -7.94 -1.17 -10.17
N LEU A 214 -6.77 -1.11 -9.51
CA LEU A 214 -5.82 -0.03 -9.73
C LEU A 214 -5.26 -0.04 -11.16
N GLN A 215 -5.05 -1.21 -11.76
CA GLN A 215 -4.65 -1.32 -13.17
C GLN A 215 -5.73 -0.86 -14.14
N SER A 216 -7.02 -1.02 -13.79
CA SER A 216 -8.13 -0.56 -14.64
C SER A 216 -8.34 0.95 -14.66
N VAL A 217 -7.78 1.69 -13.70
CA VAL A 217 -7.94 3.15 -13.61
C VAL A 217 -6.90 3.83 -14.52
N PRO A 218 -7.31 4.58 -15.56
CA PRO A 218 -6.39 5.21 -16.51
C PRO A 218 -5.33 6.09 -15.82
N GLU A 219 -5.71 6.85 -14.79
CA GLU A 219 -4.85 7.76 -14.04
C GLU A 219 -3.69 7.05 -13.29
N PHE A 220 -3.83 5.76 -13.01
CA PHE A 220 -2.80 4.95 -12.34
C PHE A 220 -2.15 3.93 -13.25
N SER A 221 -2.67 3.78 -14.46
CA SER A 221 -2.14 2.91 -15.47
C SER A 221 -0.72 3.39 -15.84
N GLY A 222 0.29 2.53 -15.72
CA GLY A 222 1.71 2.90 -15.91
C GLY A 222 2.45 3.34 -14.63
N LEU A 223 1.73 3.58 -13.53
CA LEU A 223 2.34 3.88 -12.22
C LEU A 223 2.50 2.65 -11.32
N ALA A 224 2.22 1.44 -11.82
CA ALA A 224 2.39 0.19 -11.07
C ALA A 224 3.81 0.00 -10.51
N LYS A 225 4.83 0.46 -11.24
CA LYS A 225 6.23 0.39 -10.78
C LYS A 225 6.60 1.46 -9.75
N ASN A 226 5.73 2.44 -9.49
CA ASN A 226 5.98 3.49 -8.51
C ASN A 226 5.77 2.95 -7.09
N PRO A 227 6.76 3.04 -6.18
CA PRO A 227 6.62 2.55 -4.81
C PRO A 227 5.41 3.07 -4.03
N ARG A 228 4.91 4.26 -4.38
CA ARG A 228 3.74 4.85 -3.71
C ARG A 228 2.43 4.19 -4.11
N VAL A 229 2.40 3.40 -5.18
CA VAL A 229 1.19 2.71 -5.63
C VAL A 229 0.63 1.78 -4.55
N LEU A 230 1.51 1.13 -3.77
CA LEU A 230 1.09 0.22 -2.69
C LEU A 230 0.33 0.94 -1.57
N ARG A 231 0.61 2.23 -1.35
CA ARG A 231 -0.16 3.04 -0.39
C ARG A 231 -1.59 3.27 -0.87
N LEU A 232 -1.81 3.39 -2.18
CA LEU A 232 -3.17 3.45 -2.73
C LEU A 232 -3.88 2.11 -2.58
N VAL A 233 -3.18 0.99 -2.75
CA VAL A 233 -3.76 -0.35 -2.50
C VAL A 233 -4.19 -0.46 -1.04
N HIS A 234 -3.36 -0.02 -0.09
CA HIS A 234 -3.74 -0.03 1.32
C HIS A 234 -4.92 0.90 1.64
N TYR A 235 -4.92 2.12 1.12
CA TYR A 235 -5.94 3.15 1.38
C TYR A 235 -6.98 3.31 0.24
N GLN A 236 -7.31 2.23 -0.47
CA GLN A 236 -8.04 2.32 -1.75
C GLN A 236 -9.39 3.03 -1.65
N ARG A 237 -10.22 2.73 -0.64
CA ARG A 237 -11.54 3.38 -0.48
C ARG A 237 -11.42 4.90 -0.39
N LYS A 238 -10.43 5.37 0.37
CA LYS A 238 -10.13 6.80 0.54
C LYS A 238 -9.59 7.41 -0.76
N ALA A 239 -8.70 6.70 -1.46
CA ALA A 239 -8.17 7.14 -2.75
C ALA A 239 -9.28 7.27 -3.80
N TYR A 240 -10.19 6.30 -3.89
CA TYR A 240 -11.31 6.30 -4.84
C TYR A 240 -12.28 7.45 -4.56
N SER A 241 -12.73 7.62 -3.32
CA SER A 241 -13.60 8.73 -2.92
C SER A 241 -13.00 10.09 -3.28
N ARG A 242 -11.69 10.26 -3.06
CA ARG A 242 -10.98 11.49 -3.43
C ARG A 242 -10.85 11.69 -4.93
N LEU A 243 -10.57 10.61 -5.68
CA LEU A 243 -10.50 10.68 -7.14
C LEU A 243 -11.86 11.08 -7.72
N SER A 244 -12.95 10.45 -7.28
CA SER A 244 -14.31 10.80 -7.70
C SER A 244 -14.66 12.25 -7.36
N PHE A 245 -14.24 12.74 -6.18
CA PHE A 245 -14.44 14.13 -5.80
C PHE A 245 -13.67 15.11 -6.70
N LEU A 246 -12.40 14.82 -7.01
CA LEU A 246 -11.61 15.65 -7.95
C LEU A 246 -12.21 15.64 -9.37
N GLN A 247 -12.71 14.50 -9.83
CA GLN A 247 -13.39 14.37 -11.12
C GLN A 247 -14.69 15.20 -11.16
N GLN A 248 -15.45 15.27 -10.07
CA GLN A 248 -16.63 16.16 -9.97
C GLN A 248 -16.24 17.64 -10.07
N LEU A 249 -15.09 18.02 -9.53
CA LEU A 249 -14.52 19.37 -9.67
C LEU A 249 -13.86 19.62 -11.03
N LYS A 250 -13.89 18.65 -11.95
CA LYS A 250 -13.21 18.68 -13.26
C LYS A 250 -11.69 18.90 -13.18
N MET A 251 -11.07 18.59 -12.04
CA MET A 251 -9.61 18.59 -11.89
C MET A 251 -9.04 17.35 -12.57
N LYS A 252 -8.09 17.56 -13.50
CA LYS A 252 -7.49 16.50 -14.31
C LYS A 252 -6.16 15.99 -13.71
N CYS A 253 -5.48 16.80 -12.89
CA CYS A 253 -4.15 16.50 -12.36
C CYS A 253 -4.17 15.74 -11.02
N ALA A 254 -4.79 14.55 -11.00
CA ALA A 254 -4.72 13.67 -9.84
C ALA A 254 -3.33 13.01 -9.71
N SER A 255 -2.70 13.15 -8.53
CA SER A 255 -1.40 12.51 -8.24
C SER A 255 -1.51 11.47 -7.14
N LEU A 256 -0.66 10.44 -7.16
CA LEU A 256 -0.62 9.39 -6.14
C LEU A 256 -0.42 10.00 -4.75
N HIS A 257 0.38 11.06 -4.68
CA HIS A 257 0.66 11.78 -3.43
C HIS A 257 -0.59 12.41 -2.84
N ILE A 258 -1.37 13.16 -3.63
CA ILE A 258 -2.58 13.83 -3.14
C ILE A 258 -3.62 12.81 -2.70
N LEU A 259 -3.81 11.72 -3.46
CA LEU A 259 -4.81 10.70 -3.14
C LEU A 259 -4.47 9.92 -1.87
N SER A 260 -3.18 9.62 -1.64
CA SER A 260 -2.72 8.92 -0.42
C SER A 260 -2.42 9.83 0.77
N SER A 261 -2.52 11.16 0.62
CA SER A 261 -2.12 12.13 1.65
C SER A 261 -3.05 12.16 2.89
N PRO A 262 -2.63 12.77 4.01
CA PRO A 262 -3.53 13.14 5.11
C PRO A 262 -4.68 14.05 4.65
N GLN A 263 -5.74 14.16 5.46
CA GLN A 263 -6.93 14.96 5.09
C GLN A 263 -6.59 16.45 4.91
N ALA A 264 -5.86 17.04 5.85
CA ALA A 264 -5.46 18.45 5.78
C ALA A 264 -4.71 18.84 4.49
N HIS A 265 -3.85 17.94 3.97
CA HIS A 265 -3.13 18.18 2.72
C HIS A 265 -4.05 18.12 1.50
N PHE A 266 -5.00 17.18 1.49
CA PHE A 266 -5.98 17.06 0.42
C PHE A 266 -6.92 18.27 0.40
N ASP A 267 -7.44 18.69 1.55
CA ASP A 267 -8.34 19.85 1.65
C ASP A 267 -7.64 21.13 1.21
N ARG A 268 -6.35 21.28 1.57
CA ARG A 268 -5.55 22.42 1.11
C ARG A 268 -5.42 22.44 -0.41
N TYR A 269 -5.12 21.29 -1.03
CA TYR A 269 -5.03 21.17 -2.48
C TYR A 269 -6.34 21.55 -3.18
N VAL A 270 -7.48 21.06 -2.66
CA VAL A 270 -8.81 21.39 -3.19
C VAL A 270 -9.11 22.89 -3.04
N ARG A 271 -8.82 23.48 -1.88
CA ARG A 271 -9.05 24.91 -1.62
C ARG A 271 -8.19 25.83 -2.49
N GLU A 272 -6.94 25.43 -2.75
CA GLU A 272 -6.04 26.18 -3.62
C GLU A 272 -6.56 26.22 -5.08
N GLY A 273 -7.44 25.29 -5.48
CA GLY A 273 -8.02 25.27 -6.83
C GLY A 273 -7.03 24.99 -7.96
N SER A 274 -5.72 24.98 -7.68
CA SER A 274 -4.68 24.80 -8.69
C SER A 274 -4.66 23.34 -9.17
N ASP A 275 -5.13 23.10 -10.39
CA ASP A 275 -5.09 21.79 -11.07
C ASP A 275 -3.66 21.46 -11.55
N ARG A 276 -2.71 21.41 -10.60
CA ARG A 276 -1.29 21.16 -10.84
C ARG A 276 -0.75 20.07 -9.94
N THR A 277 0.19 19.28 -10.46
CA THR A 277 0.93 18.31 -9.66
C THR A 277 2.26 18.90 -9.19
N ARG A 278 2.99 18.17 -8.32
CA ARG A 278 4.40 18.47 -8.02
C ARG A 278 5.38 17.93 -9.05
N GLY A 279 4.87 17.29 -10.12
CA GLY A 279 5.65 16.65 -11.17
C GLY A 279 6.38 15.37 -10.76
N VAL A 280 6.32 14.94 -9.48
CA VAL A 280 7.09 13.78 -8.97
C VAL A 280 6.68 12.49 -9.67
N ASP A 281 5.37 12.26 -9.80
CA ASP A 281 4.85 11.03 -10.40
C ASP A 281 5.16 10.98 -11.90
N MET A 282 5.03 12.11 -12.61
CA MET A 282 5.41 12.25 -14.01
C MET A 282 6.92 12.03 -14.24
N THR A 283 7.76 12.67 -13.42
CA THR A 283 9.22 12.50 -13.50
C THR A 283 9.61 11.04 -13.31
N LYS A 284 8.98 10.35 -12.34
CA LYS A 284 9.25 8.95 -12.05
C LYS A 284 8.79 8.04 -13.19
N PHE A 285 7.59 8.26 -13.71
CA PHE A 285 7.05 7.52 -14.85
C PHE A 285 7.99 7.62 -16.05
N LEU A 286 8.33 8.85 -16.48
CA LEU A 286 9.21 9.08 -17.63
C LEU A 286 10.64 8.58 -17.42
N SER A 287 11.15 8.62 -16.18
CA SER A 287 12.47 8.06 -15.87
C SER A 287 12.56 6.56 -16.14
N LEU A 288 11.47 5.83 -15.88
CA LEU A 288 11.38 4.39 -16.08
C LEU A 288 11.13 4.05 -17.55
N GLU A 289 10.27 4.81 -18.24
CA GLU A 289 9.94 4.51 -19.64
C GLU A 289 11.03 4.96 -20.63
N LEU A 290 11.72 6.08 -20.36
CA LEU A 290 12.76 6.64 -21.23
C LEU A 290 14.20 6.26 -20.82
N ASP A 291 14.37 5.38 -19.83
CA ASP A 291 15.68 4.94 -19.31
C ASP A 291 16.63 6.10 -18.97
N ALA A 292 16.10 7.14 -18.30
CA ALA A 292 16.82 8.37 -17.98
C ALA A 292 16.67 8.73 -16.49
N SER A 293 17.65 9.44 -15.93
CA SER A 293 17.58 9.82 -14.51
C SER A 293 16.47 10.83 -14.23
N GLU A 294 15.80 10.69 -13.07
CA GLU A 294 14.74 11.60 -12.64
C GLU A 294 15.20 13.08 -12.64
N VAL A 295 16.45 13.32 -12.24
CA VAL A 295 17.06 14.67 -12.24
C VAL A 295 17.14 15.25 -13.65
N LYS A 296 17.55 14.43 -14.64
CA LYS A 296 17.64 14.85 -16.04
C LYS A 296 16.26 15.14 -16.61
N ILE A 297 15.29 14.25 -16.40
CA ILE A 297 13.90 14.43 -16.84
C ILE A 297 13.30 15.71 -16.28
N ARG A 298 13.44 15.93 -14.96
CA ARG A 298 12.93 17.15 -14.31
C ARG A 298 13.57 18.41 -14.89
N LYS A 299 14.89 18.41 -15.10
CA LYS A 299 15.60 19.56 -15.68
C LYS A 299 15.13 19.88 -17.10
N LEU A 300 14.81 18.87 -17.89
CA LEU A 300 14.29 19.07 -19.24
C LEU A 300 12.86 19.61 -19.20
N LEU A 301 11.94 18.96 -18.47
CA LEU A 301 10.53 19.38 -18.37
C LEU A 301 10.35 20.77 -17.77
N ALA A 302 11.19 21.14 -16.80
CA ALA A 302 11.12 22.45 -16.15
C ALA A 302 11.37 23.64 -17.09
N ARG A 303 11.80 23.40 -18.34
CA ARG A 303 11.91 24.45 -19.37
C ARG A 303 10.55 24.89 -19.90
N HIS A 304 9.51 24.08 -19.75
CA HIS A 304 8.15 24.45 -20.11
C HIS A 304 7.41 25.00 -18.89
N PRO A 305 6.73 26.16 -18.96
CA PRO A 305 6.11 26.79 -17.78
C PRO A 305 5.03 25.91 -17.13
N TYR A 306 4.24 25.22 -17.95
CA TYR A 306 3.05 24.48 -17.51
C TYR A 306 3.21 22.96 -17.39
N TRP A 307 4.43 22.43 -17.36
CA TRP A 307 4.65 20.97 -17.35
C TRP A 307 3.99 20.25 -16.14
N CYS A 308 3.81 20.95 -15.02
CA CYS A 308 3.11 20.43 -13.84
C CYS A 308 1.57 20.42 -13.95
N HIS A 309 1.01 21.13 -14.94
CA HIS A 309 -0.43 21.26 -15.19
C HIS A 309 -0.95 20.24 -16.21
N VAL A 310 -0.06 19.39 -16.74
CA VAL A 310 -0.45 18.34 -17.68
C VAL A 310 -0.75 17.04 -16.91
N PRO A 311 -1.93 16.44 -17.12
CA PRO A 311 -2.27 15.15 -16.53
C PRO A 311 -1.33 14.04 -17.01
N LEU A 312 -1.00 13.11 -16.12
CA LEU A 312 -0.12 11.98 -16.47
C LEU A 312 -0.72 11.09 -17.57
N VAL A 313 -2.04 10.97 -17.62
CA VAL A 313 -2.75 10.20 -18.66
C VAL A 313 -2.42 10.74 -20.05
N THR A 314 -2.47 12.07 -20.23
CA THR A 314 -2.10 12.71 -21.49
C THR A 314 -0.65 12.42 -21.87
N VAL A 315 0.29 12.56 -20.91
CA VAL A 315 1.71 12.28 -21.13
C VAL A 315 1.94 10.85 -21.58
N ARG A 316 1.25 9.90 -20.95
CA ARG A 316 1.33 8.48 -21.30
C ARG A 316 0.76 8.22 -22.70
N ASP A 317 -0.46 8.68 -22.98
CA ASP A 317 -1.13 8.46 -24.26
C ASP A 317 -0.29 8.99 -25.43
N THR A 318 0.33 10.15 -25.22
CA THR A 318 1.25 10.76 -26.18
C THR A 318 2.55 9.98 -26.33
N LEU A 319 3.13 9.49 -25.23
CA LEU A 319 4.33 8.64 -25.28
C LEU A 319 4.07 7.35 -26.07
N ASP A 320 2.99 6.64 -25.74
CA ASP A 320 2.59 5.40 -26.41
C ASP A 320 2.34 5.65 -27.91
N PHE A 321 1.70 6.77 -28.26
CA PHE A 321 1.50 7.19 -29.65
C PHE A 321 2.83 7.41 -30.42
N LEU A 322 3.79 8.12 -29.83
CA LEU A 322 5.07 8.41 -30.47
C LEU A 322 5.91 7.14 -30.66
N LEU A 323 5.95 6.26 -29.66
CA LEU A 323 6.64 4.96 -29.78
C LEU A 323 6.01 4.11 -30.89
N ASN A 324 4.69 4.07 -30.98
CA ASN A 324 3.97 3.34 -32.03
C ASN A 324 4.18 3.93 -33.44
N ARG A 325 4.49 5.23 -33.56
CA ARG A 325 4.88 5.88 -34.81
C ARG A 325 6.34 5.65 -35.20
N GLY A 326 7.10 4.87 -34.41
CA GLY A 326 8.49 4.50 -34.70
C GLY A 326 9.54 5.48 -34.15
N PHE A 327 9.16 6.43 -33.30
CA PHE A 327 10.14 7.27 -32.62
C PHE A 327 10.87 6.48 -31.53
N THR A 328 12.19 6.60 -31.46
CA THR A 328 12.98 5.97 -30.41
C THR A 328 12.88 6.76 -29.10
N LYS A 329 13.18 6.11 -27.97
CA LYS A 329 13.27 6.77 -26.65
C LYS A 329 14.22 7.97 -26.68
N CYS A 330 15.32 7.87 -27.42
CA CYS A 330 16.29 8.95 -27.59
C CYS A 330 15.70 10.16 -28.32
N HIS A 331 14.94 9.94 -29.41
CA HIS A 331 14.27 11.03 -30.15
C HIS A 331 13.26 11.75 -29.27
N ILE A 332 12.49 11.00 -28.48
CA ILE A 332 11.49 11.54 -27.56
C ILE A 332 12.16 12.30 -26.41
N LEU A 333 13.26 11.77 -25.84
CA LEU A 333 14.00 12.44 -24.78
C LEU A 333 14.59 13.78 -25.23
N PHE A 334 15.04 13.89 -26.49
CA PHE A 334 15.54 15.14 -27.07
C PHE A 334 14.43 16.20 -27.17
N ASN A 335 13.20 15.78 -27.51
CA ASN A 335 12.02 16.64 -27.61
C ASN A 335 10.96 16.32 -26.55
N ILE A 336 11.37 16.19 -25.28
CA ILE A 336 10.49 15.67 -24.22
C ILE A 336 9.20 16.48 -24.03
N HIS A 337 9.22 17.77 -24.38
CA HIS A 337 8.05 18.65 -24.30
C HIS A 337 6.91 18.21 -25.22
N ALA A 338 7.19 17.44 -26.28
CA ALA A 338 6.14 16.84 -27.12
C ALA A 338 5.14 16.06 -26.26
N LEU A 339 5.60 15.40 -25.20
CA LEU A 339 4.73 14.62 -24.32
C LEU A 339 3.71 15.46 -23.54
N LEU A 340 3.89 16.79 -23.48
CA LEU A 340 2.96 17.68 -22.78
C LEU A 340 1.71 18.03 -23.61
N TYR A 341 1.76 17.78 -24.92
CA TYR A 341 0.68 18.08 -25.86
C TYR A 341 -0.23 16.87 -26.05
N SER A 342 -1.47 17.11 -26.45
CA SER A 342 -2.42 16.03 -26.68
C SER A 342 -2.00 15.17 -27.88
N ARG A 343 -2.33 13.88 -27.81
CA ARG A 343 -2.12 12.95 -28.93
C ARG A 343 -2.79 13.43 -30.22
N ASN A 344 -4.00 13.99 -30.13
CA ASN A 344 -4.77 14.39 -31.31
C ASN A 344 -4.12 15.57 -32.03
N GLN A 345 -3.64 16.55 -31.25
CA GLN A 345 -2.96 17.72 -31.77
C GLN A 345 -1.63 17.34 -32.43
N LEU A 346 -0.81 16.54 -31.74
CA LEU A 346 0.45 16.03 -32.32
C LEU A 346 0.20 15.21 -33.58
N LYS A 347 -0.82 14.35 -33.59
CA LYS A 347 -1.15 13.55 -34.77
C LYS A 347 -1.52 14.44 -35.95
N LYS A 348 -2.41 15.42 -35.74
CA LYS A 348 -2.85 16.36 -36.77
C LYS A 348 -1.65 17.08 -37.39
N GLU A 349 -0.79 17.64 -36.56
CA GLU A 349 0.35 18.42 -37.02
C GLU A 349 1.44 17.55 -37.66
N LEU A 350 1.75 16.39 -37.09
CA LEU A 350 2.69 15.43 -37.71
C LEU A 350 2.21 14.94 -39.07
N ASP A 351 0.92 14.64 -39.20
CA ASP A 351 0.33 14.18 -40.46
C ASP A 351 0.21 15.35 -41.48
N SER A 352 0.12 16.61 -41.03
CA SER A 352 0.08 17.78 -41.91
C SER A 352 1.46 18.30 -42.34
N LEU A 353 2.55 17.87 -41.68
CA LEU A 353 3.90 18.30 -42.05
C LEU A 353 4.19 18.07 -43.54
N SER A 354 3.73 16.96 -44.13
CA SER A 354 3.91 16.61 -45.55
C SER A 354 3.24 17.57 -46.52
N SER A 355 2.28 18.34 -46.04
CA SER A 355 1.49 19.27 -46.83
C SER A 355 1.81 20.74 -46.51
N CYS A 356 2.76 21.01 -45.59
CA CYS A 356 3.13 22.37 -45.19
C CYS A 356 3.91 23.10 -46.29
N CYS A 357 3.26 24.09 -46.91
CA CYS A 357 3.84 24.96 -47.94
C CYS A 357 5.12 25.70 -47.51
N GLU A 358 5.28 26.00 -46.22
CA GLU A 358 6.43 26.71 -45.67
C GLU A 358 7.71 25.87 -45.67
N LEU A 359 7.59 24.54 -45.51
CA LEU A 359 8.71 23.61 -45.67
C LEU A 359 9.10 23.44 -47.15
N ASN A 360 8.16 23.71 -48.07
CA ASN A 360 8.37 23.63 -49.51
C ASN A 360 9.21 24.79 -50.06
N MET A 361 9.26 25.93 -49.34
CA MET A 361 10.06 27.11 -49.73
C MET A 361 11.55 26.98 -49.37
N CYS A 362 11.90 26.18 -48.35
CA CYS A 362 13.29 26.07 -47.85
C CYS A 362 14.12 24.95 -48.51
N PHE A 363 13.50 24.03 -49.25
CA PHE A 363 14.20 22.96 -49.97
C PHE A 363 13.88 23.07 -51.47
N PRO A 364 14.79 23.61 -52.30
CA PRO A 364 14.59 23.68 -53.75
C PRO A 364 14.26 22.29 -54.32
N ALA A 365 13.38 22.22 -55.31
CA ALA A 365 12.99 20.98 -55.95
C ALA A 365 14.21 20.21 -56.49
N LEU A 366 14.35 18.95 -56.11
CA LEU A 366 15.28 18.02 -56.76
C LEU A 366 14.56 17.47 -57.99
N LYS A 367 14.78 18.14 -59.13
CA LYS A 367 14.43 17.76 -60.51
C LYS A 367 13.16 16.91 -60.72
N GLU A 368 12.19 17.58 -61.33
CA GLU A 368 11.11 17.11 -62.20
C GLU A 368 11.14 15.61 -62.52
N THR A 369 10.30 14.82 -61.84
CA THR A 369 9.61 13.65 -62.41
C THR A 369 8.60 12.98 -61.45
N ALA A 370 8.43 13.44 -60.22
CA ALA A 370 7.46 12.87 -59.29
C ALA A 370 6.32 13.84 -58.95
N THR A 371 5.12 13.31 -58.74
CA THR A 371 3.95 14.06 -58.26
C THR A 371 4.30 14.84 -56.99
N VAL A 372 3.87 16.10 -56.90
CA VAL A 372 4.20 17.06 -55.84
C VAL A 372 4.09 16.46 -54.43
N GLU A 373 3.08 15.65 -54.16
CA GLU A 373 2.86 14.97 -52.87
C GLU A 373 3.93 13.90 -52.53
N ALA A 374 4.42 13.17 -53.54
CA ALA A 374 5.42 12.13 -53.38
C ALA A 374 6.84 12.69 -53.15
N GLU A 375 7.15 13.86 -53.72
CA GLU A 375 8.40 14.58 -53.46
C GLU A 375 8.42 15.20 -52.05
N HIS A 376 7.28 15.71 -51.57
CA HIS A 376 7.18 16.28 -50.22
C HIS A 376 7.29 15.21 -49.13
N GLN A 377 6.65 14.06 -49.33
CA GLN A 377 6.80 12.93 -48.42
C GLN A 377 8.27 12.50 -48.33
N ARG A 378 8.99 12.43 -49.46
CA ARG A 378 10.44 12.12 -49.50
C ARG A 378 11.29 13.15 -48.74
N LYS A 379 11.01 14.45 -48.85
CA LYS A 379 11.76 15.50 -48.12
C LYS A 379 11.59 15.39 -46.60
N ILE A 380 10.39 15.04 -46.14
CA ILE A 380 10.15 14.77 -44.73
C ILE A 380 10.82 13.48 -44.31
N ASP A 381 10.82 12.47 -45.16
CA ASP A 381 11.52 11.22 -44.89
C ASP A 381 13.04 11.43 -44.72
N TYR A 382 13.62 12.47 -45.35
CA TYR A 382 15.01 12.90 -45.13
C TYR A 382 15.26 13.66 -43.81
N LEU A 383 14.23 14.26 -43.19
CA LEU A 383 14.39 14.92 -41.90
C LEU A 383 14.59 13.87 -40.80
N PRO A 384 15.65 13.98 -39.98
CA PRO A 384 15.81 13.13 -38.81
C PRO A 384 14.56 13.17 -37.92
N PRO A 385 14.13 12.05 -37.33
CA PRO A 385 12.90 11.98 -36.55
C PRO A 385 12.83 13.05 -35.44
N GLU A 386 13.93 13.34 -34.77
CA GLU A 386 14.02 14.38 -33.75
C GLU A 386 13.71 15.79 -34.30
N ARG A 387 14.03 16.08 -35.56
CA ARG A 387 13.70 17.36 -36.19
C ARG A 387 12.23 17.44 -36.58
N ARG A 388 11.60 16.31 -36.95
CA ARG A 388 10.16 16.26 -37.22
C ARG A 388 9.35 16.60 -35.97
N LEU A 389 9.75 16.07 -34.81
CA LEU A 389 9.11 16.40 -33.53
C LEU A 389 9.31 17.87 -33.15
N ALA A 390 10.51 18.41 -33.33
CA ALA A 390 10.78 19.83 -33.07
C ALA A 390 9.93 20.75 -33.96
N LEU A 391 9.80 20.43 -35.25
CA LEU A 391 8.96 21.18 -36.19
C LEU A 391 7.47 21.08 -35.84
N CYS A 392 7.00 19.89 -35.47
CA CYS A 392 5.64 19.71 -35.00
C CYS A 392 5.33 20.61 -33.80
N LEU A 393 6.22 20.64 -32.80
CA LEU A 393 6.07 21.53 -31.64
C LEU A 393 6.09 23.01 -32.04
N TYR A 394 6.94 23.39 -32.99
CA TYR A 394 7.01 24.75 -33.51
C TYR A 394 5.67 25.18 -34.14
N PHE A 395 5.07 24.36 -35.00
CA PHE A 395 3.82 24.71 -35.66
C PHE A 395 2.64 24.79 -34.69
N ILE A 396 2.64 23.95 -33.66
CA ILE A 396 1.68 24.05 -32.55
C ILE A 396 1.83 25.40 -31.86
N GLU A 397 3.02 25.68 -31.32
CA GLU A 397 3.28 26.85 -30.46
C GLU A 397 3.27 28.18 -31.21
N ARG A 398 3.48 28.17 -32.53
CA ARG A 398 3.37 29.37 -33.37
C ARG A 398 2.01 30.05 -33.22
N ASN A 399 0.94 29.26 -33.10
CA ASN A 399 -0.42 29.78 -32.94
C ASN A 399 -0.67 30.35 -31.53
N PHE A 400 0.26 30.12 -30.60
CA PHE A 400 0.20 30.53 -29.19
C PHE A 400 1.40 31.40 -28.80
N TYR A 401 2.12 31.98 -29.77
CA TYR A 401 3.27 32.86 -29.52
C TYR A 401 4.37 32.26 -28.62
N PHE A 402 4.49 30.93 -28.60
CA PHE A 402 5.47 30.20 -27.78
C PHE A 402 5.34 30.44 -26.27
N THR A 403 4.13 30.76 -25.78
CA THR A 403 3.85 30.89 -24.35
C THR A 403 3.80 29.53 -23.63
N GLY A 404 3.67 28.43 -24.38
CA GLY A 404 3.40 27.10 -23.84
C GLY A 404 1.91 26.83 -23.63
N ASP A 405 1.03 27.75 -24.01
CA ASP A 405 -0.43 27.57 -23.93
C ASP A 405 -0.97 26.56 -24.95
N GLY A 406 -0.14 26.18 -25.93
CA GLY A 406 -0.51 25.23 -26.96
C GLY A 406 -0.92 23.86 -26.42
N ILE A 407 -0.52 23.51 -25.18
CA ILE A 407 -0.96 22.29 -24.48
C ILE A 407 -2.48 22.23 -24.25
N TRP A 408 -3.17 23.38 -24.26
CA TRP A 408 -4.62 23.48 -24.05
C TRP A 408 -5.43 23.69 -25.33
N ALA A 409 -4.81 23.62 -26.52
CA ALA A 409 -5.49 23.89 -27.79
C ALA A 409 -6.80 23.10 -27.96
N ASP A 410 -6.83 21.82 -27.59
CA ASP A 410 -8.04 20.98 -27.65
C ASP A 410 -9.16 21.48 -26.70
N SER A 411 -8.78 22.04 -25.56
CA SER A 411 -9.71 22.59 -24.56
C SER A 411 -10.38 23.86 -25.10
N ILE A 412 -9.60 24.69 -25.80
CA ILE A 412 -10.06 25.94 -26.42
C ILE A 412 -11.03 25.66 -27.57
N VAL A 413 -10.77 24.66 -28.41
CA VAL A 413 -11.67 24.23 -29.50
C VAL A 413 -12.99 23.65 -28.95
N SER A 414 -12.96 23.05 -27.77
CA SER A 414 -14.15 22.51 -27.07
C SER A 414 -14.91 23.52 -26.19
N GLY A 415 -14.51 24.79 -26.18
CA GLY A 415 -15.16 25.85 -25.38
C GLY A 415 -14.88 25.80 -23.87
N LEU A 416 -13.85 25.06 -23.45
CA LEU A 416 -13.44 24.91 -22.05
C LEU A 416 -12.03 25.50 -21.87
N ALA A 417 -11.92 26.82 -21.82
CA ALA A 417 -10.69 27.48 -21.39
C ALA A 417 -10.51 27.31 -19.86
N PRO A 418 -9.31 27.01 -19.36
CA PRO A 418 -9.01 27.16 -17.94
C PRO A 418 -9.05 28.66 -17.59
N ALA A 419 -9.58 28.98 -16.41
CA ALA A 419 -9.53 30.34 -15.88
C ALA A 419 -8.05 30.77 -15.82
N SER A 420 -7.72 31.81 -16.57
CA SER A 420 -6.42 32.47 -16.51
C SER A 420 -6.28 33.16 -15.16
N ASP A 421 -5.37 32.68 -14.32
CA ASP A 421 -4.94 33.40 -13.12
C ASP A 421 -4.13 34.64 -13.55
N THR A 422 -4.67 35.82 -13.30
CA THR A 422 -3.91 37.07 -13.12
C THR A 422 -3.40 37.21 -11.71
#